data_AF-A0A0J1FJU5-F1
#
_entry.id   AF-A0A0J1FJU5-F1
#
_cell.length_a   1.000
_cell.length_b   1.000
_cell.length_c   1.000
_cell.angle_alpha   90.00
_cell.angle_beta   90.00
_cell.angle_gamma   90.00
#
_symmetry.space_group_name_H-M   'P 1'
#
loop_
_entity.id
_entity.type
_entity.pdbx_description
1 polymer ?
#
loop_
_entity_poly.entity_id
_entity_poly.type
_entity_poly.pdbx_seq_one_letter_code
_entity_poly.pdbx_strand_id
1 'polypeptide(L)'
;MAISNDDLFKLVKILPEDAKQSAYDFLRFLTNSPRRPDWDEIDLLEPDDVPLSEEEIRQMNSTEFVSWEDAMHELNLPTDIKP
;
A
#
# COMPACT_ATOMS: atom_id res chain seq x y z
N MET A 1 20.05 -10.66 0.81
CA MET A 1 20.55 -10.46 2.19
C MET A 1 19.63 -11.21 3.13
N ALA A 2 20.15 -12.12 3.96
CA ALA A 2 19.35 -12.80 4.97
C ALA A 2 19.38 -11.98 6.27
N ILE A 3 18.22 -11.55 6.76
CA ILE A 3 18.09 -10.90 8.06
C ILE A 3 17.93 -11.98 9.13
N SER A 4 18.68 -11.90 10.23
CA SER A 4 18.56 -12.85 11.33
C SER A 4 17.38 -12.51 12.24
N ASN A 5 16.84 -13.51 12.94
CA ASN A 5 15.79 -13.29 13.94
C ASN A 5 16.26 -12.36 15.08
N ASP A 6 17.55 -12.41 15.42
CA ASP A 6 18.14 -11.55 16.44
C ASP A 6 18.14 -10.08 16.03
N ASP A 7 18.40 -9.79 14.74
CA ASP A 7 18.36 -8.43 14.22
C ASP A 7 16.93 -7.89 14.15
N LEU A 8 15.96 -8.74 13.81
CA LEU A 8 14.54 -8.38 13.85
C LEU A 8 14.09 -8.05 15.29
N PHE A 9 14.54 -8.84 16.27
CA PHE A 9 14.22 -8.62 17.67
C PHE A 9 14.83 -7.33 18.22
N LYS A 10 16.07 -7.01 17.83
CA LYS A 10 16.70 -5.71 18.16
C LYS A 10 15.94 -4.54 17.56
N LEU A 11 15.46 -4.66 16.32
CA LEU A 11 14.67 -3.63 15.65
C LEU A 11 13.38 -3.31 16.43
N VAL A 12 12.63 -4.34 16.81
CA VAL A 12 11.37 -4.18 17.57
C VAL A 12 11.63 -3.53 18.94
N LYS A 13 12.79 -3.80 19.56
CA LYS A 13 13.17 -3.21 20.85
C LYS A 13 13.45 -1.70 20.79
N ILE A 14 13.99 -1.21 19.68
CA ILE A 14 14.32 0.23 19.52
C ILE A 14 13.17 1.03 18.93
N LEU A 15 12.07 0.38 18.54
CA LEU A 15 10.94 1.01 17.88
C LEU A 15 10.17 1.91 18.87
N PRO A 16 9.83 3.16 18.48
CA PRO A 16 8.94 4.03 19.25
C PRO A 16 7.59 3.37 19.56
N GLU A 17 7.01 3.64 20.73
CA GLU A 17 5.75 2.99 21.18
C GLU A 17 4.56 3.23 20.22
N ASP A 18 4.48 4.45 19.67
CA ASP A 18 3.47 4.84 18.69
C ASP A 18 3.58 4.04 17.38
N ALA A 19 4.79 3.61 17.01
CA ALA A 19 5.04 2.81 15.81
C ALA A 19 4.86 1.29 16.04
N LYS A 20 4.83 0.81 17.29
CA LYS A 20 4.79 -0.64 17.59
C LYS A 20 3.53 -1.31 17.10
N GLN A 21 2.39 -0.62 17.20
CA GLN A 21 1.13 -1.13 16.70
C GLN A 21 1.18 -1.36 15.19
N SER A 22 1.63 -0.36 14.43
CA SER A 22 1.80 -0.47 12.98
C SER A 22 2.80 -1.56 12.59
N ALA A 23 3.91 -1.68 13.30
CA ALA A 23 4.89 -2.74 13.05
C ALA A 23 4.32 -4.14 13.33
N TYR A 24 3.55 -4.29 14.41
CA TYR A 24 2.85 -5.54 14.73
C TYR A 24 1.83 -5.91 13.65
N ASP A 25 1.00 -4.96 13.23
CA ASP A 25 -0.02 -5.17 12.21
C ASP A 25 0.62 -5.54 10.86
N PHE A 26 1.73 -4.89 10.50
CA PHE A 26 2.46 -5.21 9.27
C PHE A 26 3.11 -6.60 9.33
N LEU A 27 3.78 -6.97 10.43
CA LEU A 27 4.33 -8.31 10.60
C LEU A 27 3.23 -9.37 10.56
N ARG A 28 2.10 -9.10 11.21
CA ARG A 28 0.92 -9.99 11.18
C ARG A 28 0.36 -10.11 9.77
N PHE A 29 0.27 -9.02 9.02
CA PHE A 29 -0.10 -9.05 7.62
C PHE A 29 0.86 -9.95 6.82
N LEU A 30 2.18 -9.78 6.96
CA LEU A 30 3.17 -10.60 6.25
C LEU A 30 3.09 -12.10 6.60
N THR A 31 2.69 -12.44 7.82
CA THR A 31 2.50 -13.85 8.21
C THR A 31 1.24 -14.50 7.64
N ASN A 32 0.19 -13.73 7.41
CA ASN A 32 -1.10 -14.24 6.93
C ASN A 32 -1.31 -14.02 5.42
N SER A 33 -0.59 -13.07 4.84
CA SER A 33 -0.67 -12.75 3.43
C SER A 33 0.08 -13.83 2.64
N PRO A 34 -0.56 -14.48 1.65
CA PRO A 34 0.19 -15.28 0.70
C PRO A 34 1.24 -14.37 0.05
N ARG A 35 2.44 -14.92 -0.18
CA ARG A 35 3.54 -14.21 -0.82
C ARG A 35 2.98 -13.45 -2.02
N ARG A 36 3.12 -12.12 -2.03
CA ARG A 36 2.64 -11.30 -3.14
C ARG A 36 3.29 -11.84 -4.43
N PRO A 37 2.48 -12.23 -5.44
CA PRO A 37 3.02 -12.70 -6.70
C PRO A 37 3.87 -11.61 -7.35
N ASP A 38 4.91 -12.02 -8.05
CA ASP A 38 5.71 -11.09 -8.86
C ASP A 38 4.87 -10.53 -10.02
N TRP A 39 5.29 -9.44 -10.65
CA TRP A 39 4.55 -8.85 -11.77
C TRP A 39 4.37 -9.85 -12.92
N ASP A 40 5.40 -10.65 -13.21
CA ASP A 40 5.33 -11.72 -14.21
C ASP A 40 4.34 -12.83 -13.82
N GLU A 41 4.17 -13.07 -12.52
CA GLU A 41 3.19 -14.04 -12.02
C GLU A 41 1.77 -13.45 -12.11
N ILE A 42 1.60 -12.16 -11.80
CA ILE A 42 0.32 -11.44 -11.88
C ILE A 42 -0.21 -11.40 -13.31
N ASP A 43 0.63 -11.15 -14.30
CA ASP A 43 0.25 -11.13 -15.72
C ASP A 43 -0.30 -12.48 -16.21
N LEU A 44 0.06 -13.57 -15.52
CA LEU A 44 -0.40 -14.92 -15.83
C LEU A 44 -1.59 -15.37 -14.98
N LEU A 45 -1.98 -14.61 -13.95
CA LEU A 45 -3.13 -14.91 -13.11
C LEU A 45 -4.42 -14.60 -13.85
N GLU A 46 -5.44 -15.41 -13.62
CA GLU A 46 -6.79 -15.10 -14.11
C GLU A 46 -7.30 -13.83 -13.42
N PRO A 47 -7.94 -12.91 -14.17
CA PRO A 47 -8.62 -11.78 -13.57
C PRO A 47 -9.59 -12.27 -12.49
N ASP A 48 -9.66 -11.55 -11.38
CA ASP A 48 -10.66 -11.86 -10.38
C ASP A 48 -12.07 -11.50 -10.88
N ASP A 49 -13.05 -12.29 -10.45
CA ASP A 49 -14.48 -12.04 -10.72
C ASP A 49 -15.11 -11.26 -9.55
N VAL A 50 -14.31 -10.58 -8.72
CA VAL A 50 -14.83 -9.87 -7.55
C VAL A 50 -15.53 -8.60 -8.03
N PRO A 51 -16.85 -8.46 -7.81
CA PRO A 51 -17.54 -7.24 -8.19
C PRO A 51 -17.04 -6.08 -7.35
N LEU A 52 -17.01 -4.88 -7.94
CA LEU A 52 -16.72 -3.65 -7.22
C LEU A 52 -17.64 -3.50 -6.00
N SER A 53 -17.05 -3.11 -4.87
CA SER A 53 -17.79 -2.75 -3.67
C SER A 53 -18.64 -1.49 -3.89
N GLU A 54 -19.62 -1.26 -3.01
CA GLU A 54 -20.50 -0.08 -3.09
C GLU A 54 -19.71 1.23 -3.06
N GLU A 55 -18.60 1.28 -2.32
CA GLU A 55 -17.72 2.44 -2.24
C GLU A 55 -16.91 2.63 -3.53
N GLU A 56 -16.37 1.55 -4.11
CA GLU A 56 -15.67 1.62 -5.39
C GLU A 56 -16.61 2.02 -6.54
N ILE A 57 -17.85 1.54 -6.53
CA ILE A 57 -18.89 1.98 -7.48
C ILE A 57 -19.20 3.47 -7.27
N ARG A 58 -19.26 3.95 -6.03
CA ARG A 58 -19.49 5.36 -5.71
C ARG A 58 -18.34 6.23 -6.22
N GLN A 59 -17.09 5.83 -6.00
CA GLN A 59 -15.89 6.54 -6.48
C GLN A 59 -15.78 6.52 -8.00
N MET A 60 -16.10 5.39 -8.64
CA MET A 60 -16.10 5.28 -10.10
C MET A 60 -17.16 6.19 -10.74
N ASN A 61 -18.32 6.36 -10.09
CA ASN A 61 -19.40 7.21 -10.57
C ASN A 61 -19.30 8.67 -10.08
N SER A 62 -18.35 8.99 -9.18
CA SER A 62 -18.16 10.36 -8.74
C SER A 62 -17.44 11.16 -9.80
N THR A 63 -18.02 12.27 -10.24
CA THR A 63 -17.36 13.24 -11.13
C THR A 63 -16.38 14.15 -10.38
N GLU A 64 -16.29 14.02 -9.05
CA GLU A 64 -15.35 14.75 -8.19
C GLU A 64 -13.96 14.12 -8.26
N PHE A 65 -13.39 14.13 -9.46
CA PHE A 65 -11.95 13.91 -9.62
C PHE A 65 -11.25 15.24 -9.39
N VAL A 66 -10.25 15.25 -8.50
CA VAL A 66 -9.35 16.38 -8.38
C VAL A 66 -8.45 16.37 -9.61
N SER A 67 -8.39 17.49 -10.35
CA SER A 67 -7.48 17.56 -11.49
C SER A 67 -6.04 17.41 -11.01
N TRP A 68 -5.15 16.92 -11.86
CA TRP A 68 -3.73 16.82 -11.52
C TRP A 68 -3.16 18.19 -11.10
N GLU A 69 -3.64 19.26 -11.74
CA GLU A 69 -3.26 20.64 -11.44
C GLU A 69 -3.74 21.08 -10.04
N ASP A 70 -4.99 20.77 -9.69
CA ASP A 70 -5.56 21.07 -8.38
C ASP A 70 -4.87 20.28 -7.26
N ALA A 71 -4.60 18.99 -7.49
CA ALA A 71 -3.90 18.13 -6.53
C ALA A 71 -2.46 18.62 -6.27
N MET A 72 -1.75 19.05 -7.32
CA MET A 72 -0.42 19.65 -7.17
C MET A 72 -0.47 20.95 -6.36
N HIS A 73 -1.47 21.80 -6.61
CA HIS A 73 -1.64 23.05 -5.90
C HIS A 73 -1.97 22.83 -4.41
N GLU A 74 -2.90 21.92 -4.10
CA GLU A 74 -3.28 21.62 -2.72
C GLU A 74 -2.15 20.98 -1.90
N LEU A 75 -1.37 20.09 -2.54
CA LEU A 75 -0.30 19.34 -1.88
C LEU A 75 1.08 20.03 -1.98
N ASN A 76 1.15 21.24 -2.55
CA ASN A 76 2.39 21.98 -2.84
C ASN A 76 3.44 21.12 -3.58
N LEU A 77 2.99 20.32 -4.56
CA LEU A 77 3.87 19.47 -5.35
C LEU A 77 4.55 20.27 -6.48
N PRO A 78 5.75 19.85 -6.92
CA PRO A 78 6.41 20.49 -8.06
C PRO A 78 5.59 20.31 -9.33
N THR A 79 5.27 21.41 -10.01
CA THR A 79 4.47 21.42 -11.25
C THR A 79 5.19 20.87 -12.47
N ASP A 80 6.48 20.53 -12.34
CA ASP A 80 7.37 20.12 -13.43
C ASP A 80 7.40 18.59 -13.64
N ILE A 81 6.71 17.82 -12.78
CA ILE A 81 6.64 16.37 -12.87
C ILE A 81 5.31 16.01 -13.55
N LYS A 82 5.32 15.93 -14.87
CA LYS A 82 4.19 15.38 -15.63
C LYS A 82 4.36 13.86 -15.73
N PRO A 83 3.36 13.04 -15.37
CA PRO A 83 3.34 11.62 -15.67
C PRO A 83 3.18 11.34 -17.17
#